data_AF-A0AA40NF50-F1
#
_entry.id   AF-A0AA40NF50-F1
#
_cell.length_a   1.000
_cell.length_b   1.000
_cell.length_c   1.000
_cell.angle_alpha   90.00
_cell.angle_beta   90.00
_cell.angle_gamma   90.00
#
_symmetry.space_group_name_H-M   'P 1'
#
loop_
_entity.id
_entity.type
_entity.pdbx_description
1 polymer ?
#
loop_
_entity_poly.entity_id
_entity_poly.type
_entity_poly.pdbx_seq_one_letter_code
_entity_poly.pdbx_strand_id
1 'polypeptide(L)'
;SVMRECDIEPGVTATSIITARANAVTVNMPPAQVPAIKPVVGVLVDPESPQTYMKRPKRIRWANPRYLAWIKTQPCECCGKPSDDPHHLIGWGQGGMATKAHDIFAIPLCRQCHTELHNDPVKFEQKFVPQPVIIIRVLDRAYGLGVLA
;
A
#
# COMPACT_ATOMS: atom_id res chain seq x y z
N SER A 1 0.43 38.72 5.48
CA SER A 1 -0.47 37.57 5.56
C SER A 1 0.15 36.45 4.75
N VAL A 2 0.56 35.35 5.38
CA VAL A 2 1.17 34.21 4.69
C VAL A 2 0.03 33.31 4.26
N MET A 3 -0.18 33.15 2.96
CA MET A 3 -1.20 32.22 2.45
C MET A 3 -0.80 30.79 2.83
N ARG A 4 -1.76 30.00 3.32
CA ARG A 4 -1.54 28.58 3.61
C ARG A 4 -1.63 27.83 2.28
N GLU A 5 -0.76 26.85 2.05
CA GLU A 5 -0.78 26.02 0.83
C GLU A 5 -2.16 25.39 0.57
N CYS A 6 -2.94 25.16 1.63
CA CYS A 6 -4.30 24.62 1.60
C CYS A 6 -5.35 25.58 1.01
N ASP A 7 -5.05 26.88 0.92
CA ASP A 7 -5.97 27.91 0.43
C ASP A 7 -5.85 28.11 -1.10
N ILE A 8 -5.00 27.32 -1.77
CA ILE A 8 -4.82 27.34 -3.22
C ILE A 8 -5.92 26.48 -3.85
N GLU A 9 -7.01 27.14 -4.23
CA GLU A 9 -8.05 26.51 -5.03
C GLU A 9 -7.61 26.44 -6.51
N PRO A 10 -7.52 25.25 -7.13
CA PRO A 10 -7.22 25.14 -8.55
C PRO A 10 -8.36 25.73 -9.37
N GLY A 11 -8.09 26.81 -10.10
CA GLY A 11 -9.09 27.55 -10.89
C GLY A 11 -9.77 26.75 -12.00
N VAL A 12 -9.22 25.60 -12.36
CA VAL A 12 -9.84 24.60 -13.24
C VAL A 12 -9.49 23.20 -12.74
N THR A 13 -10.48 22.31 -12.68
CA THR A 13 -10.24 20.91 -12.31
C THR A 13 -9.46 20.21 -13.43
N ALA A 14 -8.53 19.32 -13.08
CA ALA A 14 -7.80 18.53 -14.08
C ALA A 14 -8.76 17.79 -15.04
N THR A 15 -9.90 17.35 -14.52
CA THR A 15 -10.99 16.74 -15.28
C THR A 15 -11.53 17.65 -16.38
N SER A 16 -11.71 18.96 -16.14
CA SER A 16 -12.26 19.87 -17.16
C SER A 16 -11.29 20.09 -18.33
N ILE A 17 -9.98 20.15 -18.06
CA ILE A 17 -8.93 20.25 -19.08
C ILE A 17 -8.89 18.98 -19.94
N ILE A 18 -8.98 17.82 -19.30
CA ILE A 18 -8.99 16.53 -20.00
C ILE A 18 -10.25 16.39 -20.86
N THR A 19 -11.42 16.75 -20.34
CA THR A 19 -12.69 16.72 -21.10
C THR A 19 -12.65 17.68 -22.29
N ALA A 20 -12.15 18.91 -22.11
CA ALA A 20 -12.03 19.87 -23.20
C ALA A 20 -11.10 19.37 -24.32
N ARG A 21 -9.97 18.74 -23.95
CA ARG A 21 -9.04 18.13 -24.91
C ARG A 21 -9.61 16.86 -25.56
N ALA A 22 -10.33 16.04 -24.82
CA ALA A 22 -10.99 14.84 -25.33
C ALA A 22 -12.10 15.18 -26.32
N ASN A 23 -12.88 16.24 -26.07
CA ASN A 23 -13.94 16.70 -26.97
C ASN A 23 -13.41 17.26 -28.31
N ALA A 24 -12.15 17.70 -28.34
CA ALA A 24 -11.49 18.12 -29.58
C ALA A 24 -11.04 16.94 -30.46
N VAL A 25 -11.14 15.70 -29.95
CA VAL A 25 -10.78 14.48 -30.67
C VAL A 25 -12.05 13.64 -30.86
N THR A 26 -12.58 13.61 -32.08
CA THR A 26 -13.69 12.70 -32.42
C THR A 26 -13.17 11.27 -32.48
N VAL A 27 -13.24 10.55 -31.36
CA VAL A 27 -12.97 9.11 -31.30
C VAL A 27 -14.30 8.37 -31.37
N ASN A 28 -14.61 7.76 -32.51
CA ASN A 28 -15.67 6.76 -32.62
C ASN A 28 -15.19 5.43 -31.99
N MET A 29 -14.99 5.43 -30.68
CA MET A 29 -14.82 4.20 -29.91
C MET A 29 -16.02 4.02 -28.99
N PRO A 30 -16.54 2.79 -28.84
CA PRO A 30 -17.53 2.51 -27.82
C PRO A 30 -16.98 2.92 -26.45
N PRO A 31 -17.81 3.44 -25.53
CA PRO A 31 -17.36 3.79 -24.20
C PRO A 31 -16.63 2.59 -23.60
N ALA A 32 -15.36 2.78 -23.25
CA ALA A 32 -14.58 1.76 -22.57
C ALA A 32 -15.31 1.45 -21.27
N GLN A 33 -16.00 0.30 -21.23
CA GLN A 33 -16.47 -0.27 -19.99
C GLN A 33 -15.21 -0.59 -19.19
N VAL A 34 -14.83 0.30 -18.29
CA VAL A 34 -13.84 -0.02 -17.27
C VAL A 34 -14.49 -1.15 -16.47
N PRO A 35 -14.03 -2.41 -16.57
CA PRO A 35 -14.65 -3.48 -15.84
C PRO A 35 -14.54 -3.12 -14.36
N ALA A 36 -15.67 -3.18 -13.63
CA ALA A 36 -15.67 -2.94 -12.19
C ALA A 36 -14.64 -3.89 -11.56
N ILE A 37 -13.50 -3.33 -11.14
CA ILE A 37 -12.41 -4.10 -10.54
C ILE A 37 -12.97 -4.61 -9.22
N LYS A 38 -13.31 -5.91 -9.18
CA LYS A 38 -13.73 -6.55 -7.94
C LYS A 38 -12.53 -6.55 -7.00
N PRO A 39 -12.70 -6.17 -5.73
CA PRO A 39 -11.60 -6.17 -4.78
C PRO A 39 -10.99 -7.56 -4.71
N VAL A 40 -9.66 -7.63 -4.84
CA VAL A 40 -8.92 -8.90 -4.87
C VAL A 40 -8.95 -9.56 -3.48
N VAL A 41 -9.16 -8.77 -2.42
CA VAL A 41 -9.26 -9.19 -1.03
C VAL A 41 -10.36 -8.40 -0.30
N GLY A 42 -11.35 -9.11 0.26
CA GLY A 42 -12.30 -8.55 1.23
C GLY A 42 -11.73 -8.60 2.65
N VAL A 43 -11.75 -7.48 3.39
CA VAL A 43 -11.39 -7.45 4.81
C VAL A 43 -12.67 -7.62 5.65
N LEU A 44 -12.86 -8.82 6.22
CA LEU A 44 -13.96 -9.07 7.14
C LEU A 44 -13.69 -8.40 8.50
N VAL A 45 -14.58 -7.51 8.90
CA VAL A 45 -14.57 -6.88 10.23
C VAL A 45 -15.68 -7.51 11.07
N ASP A 46 -15.29 -8.26 12.09
CA ASP A 46 -16.21 -8.80 13.09
C ASP A 46 -16.32 -7.82 14.27
N PRO A 47 -17.49 -7.17 14.47
CA PRO A 47 -17.66 -6.19 15.53
C PRO A 47 -17.59 -6.81 16.95
N GLU A 48 -17.80 -8.13 17.07
CA GLU A 48 -17.89 -8.84 18.36
C GLU A 48 -16.85 -9.97 18.48
N SER A 49 -15.66 -9.77 17.89
CA SER A 49 -14.59 -10.77 17.89
C SER A 49 -14.29 -11.30 19.31
N PRO A 50 -14.49 -12.60 19.61
CA PRO A 50 -14.41 -13.14 20.98
C PRO A 50 -13.08 -12.90 21.69
N GLN A 51 -11.99 -12.78 20.93
CA GLN A 51 -10.65 -12.52 21.48
C GLN A 51 -10.54 -11.16 22.17
N THR A 52 -11.41 -10.20 21.83
CA THR A 52 -11.42 -8.86 22.44
C THR A 52 -11.85 -8.86 23.90
N TYR A 53 -12.66 -9.84 24.32
CA TYR A 53 -13.16 -9.98 25.70
C TYR A 53 -12.22 -10.76 26.62
N MET A 54 -11.13 -11.34 26.10
CA MET A 54 -10.22 -12.20 26.86
C MET A 54 -9.15 -11.37 27.60
N LYS A 55 -8.80 -11.75 28.84
CA LYS A 55 -7.71 -11.10 29.61
C LYS A 55 -6.35 -11.14 28.89
N ARG A 56 -6.10 -12.20 28.11
CA ARG A 56 -4.88 -12.38 27.31
C ARG A 56 -5.28 -12.86 25.91
N PRO A 57 -5.62 -11.93 25.00
CA PRO A 57 -6.06 -12.28 23.65
C PRO A 57 -4.97 -13.04 22.90
N LYS A 58 -5.35 -14.12 22.21
CA LYS A 58 -4.44 -14.78 21.27
C LYS A 58 -4.45 -13.99 19.96
N ARG A 59 -3.33 -13.32 19.65
CA ARG A 59 -3.16 -12.62 18.38
C ARG A 59 -3.07 -13.65 17.25
N ILE A 60 -3.98 -13.56 16.27
CA ILE A 60 -3.99 -14.42 15.10
C ILE A 60 -3.31 -13.68 13.96
N ARG A 61 -2.32 -14.31 13.33
CA ARG A 61 -1.68 -13.72 12.15
C ARG A 61 -2.68 -13.66 10.99
N TRP A 62 -3.03 -12.45 10.55
CA TRP A 62 -3.63 -12.24 9.24
C TRP A 62 -2.64 -12.59 8.13
N ALA A 63 -2.98 -13.60 7.33
CA ALA A 63 -2.19 -14.08 6.21
C ALA A 63 -3.05 -14.06 4.94
N ASN A 64 -2.51 -13.54 3.86
CA ASN A 64 -3.20 -13.39 2.59
C ASN A 64 -2.22 -13.51 1.42
N PRO A 65 -2.11 -14.71 0.81
CA PRO A 65 -1.23 -14.93 -0.33
C PRO A 65 -1.55 -14.06 -1.55
N ARG A 66 -2.81 -13.66 -1.74
CA ARG A 66 -3.22 -12.79 -2.86
C ARG A 66 -2.74 -11.35 -2.65
N TYR A 67 -2.82 -10.85 -1.42
CA TYR A 67 -2.22 -9.55 -1.08
C TYR A 67 -0.70 -9.58 -1.30
N LEU A 68 -0.01 -10.63 -0.85
CA LEU A 68 1.43 -10.78 -1.09
C LEU A 68 1.77 -10.87 -2.59
N ALA A 69 0.92 -11.52 -3.40
CA ALA A 69 1.08 -11.55 -4.84
C ALA A 69 0.93 -10.16 -5.46
N TRP A 70 -0.02 -9.34 -4.99
CA TRP A 70 -0.15 -7.95 -5.41
C TRP A 70 1.04 -7.08 -4.96
N ILE A 71 1.58 -7.30 -3.75
CA ILE A 71 2.79 -6.60 -3.28
C ILE A 71 3.96 -6.84 -4.23
N LYS A 72 4.14 -8.08 -4.72
CA LYS A 72 5.21 -8.41 -5.70
C LYS A 72 5.07 -7.64 -7.01
N THR A 73 3.90 -7.17 -7.40
CA THR A 73 3.74 -6.39 -8.64
C THR A 73 4.01 -4.90 -8.43
N GLN A 74 4.22 -4.45 -7.19
CA GLN A 74 4.46 -3.04 -6.90
C GLN A 74 5.93 -2.67 -7.15
N PRO A 75 6.21 -1.41 -7.51
CA PRO A 75 7.58 -0.91 -7.54
C PRO A 75 8.19 -0.91 -6.13
N CYS A 76 9.51 -1.05 -6.07
CA CYS A 76 10.30 -0.92 -4.85
C CYS A 76 10.09 0.48 -4.24
N GLU A 77 9.69 0.54 -2.98
CA GLU A 77 9.41 1.82 -2.29
C GLU A 77 10.67 2.66 -2.03
N CYS A 78 11.86 2.10 -2.24
CA CYS A 78 13.13 2.81 -2.08
C CYS A 78 13.69 3.34 -3.40
N CYS A 79 13.59 2.56 -4.48
CA CYS A 79 14.29 2.87 -5.74
C CYS A 79 13.43 2.74 -7.01
N GLY A 80 12.15 2.39 -6.89
CA GLY A 80 11.21 2.31 -8.02
C GLY A 80 11.38 1.10 -8.94
N LYS A 81 12.49 0.34 -8.84
CA LYS A 81 12.70 -0.90 -9.60
C LYS A 81 11.64 -1.94 -9.27
N PRO A 82 11.36 -2.91 -10.17
CA PRO A 82 10.44 -4.00 -9.86
C PRO A 82 10.79 -4.71 -8.54
N SER A 83 9.78 -4.95 -7.71
CA SER A 83 9.91 -5.79 -6.51
C SER A 83 9.82 -7.26 -6.91
N ASP A 84 10.67 -8.11 -6.34
CA ASP A 84 10.62 -9.56 -6.60
C ASP A 84 10.01 -10.32 -5.41
N ASP A 85 10.28 -9.86 -4.19
CA ASP A 85 9.85 -10.51 -2.96
C ASP A 85 9.31 -9.53 -1.91
N PRO A 86 8.13 -9.81 -1.32
CA PRO A 86 7.59 -9.00 -0.23
C PRO A 86 8.49 -9.12 1.00
N HIS A 87 8.89 -8.00 1.56
CA HIS A 87 9.62 -7.92 2.82
C HIS A 87 8.67 -7.66 3.98
N HIS A 88 8.56 -8.55 4.96
CA HIS A 88 7.76 -8.28 6.17
C HIS A 88 8.50 -7.38 7.14
N LEU A 89 7.82 -6.38 7.69
CA LEU A 89 8.32 -5.47 8.73
C LEU A 89 9.16 -6.17 9.82
N ILE A 90 10.39 -5.68 10.05
CA ILE A 90 11.30 -6.15 11.09
C ILE A 90 11.66 -5.03 12.08
N GLY A 91 11.98 -5.36 13.33
CA GLY A 91 12.47 -4.38 14.32
C GLY A 91 11.40 -3.50 14.98
N TRP A 92 10.12 -3.66 14.62
CA TRP A 92 9.01 -2.83 15.12
C TRP A 92 8.01 -3.60 16.00
N GLY A 93 8.44 -4.70 16.63
CA GLY A 93 7.60 -5.49 17.55
C GLY A 93 6.41 -6.22 16.90
N GLN A 94 6.31 -6.22 15.57
CA GLN A 94 5.29 -6.98 14.82
C GLN A 94 5.71 -8.42 14.51
N GLY A 95 6.90 -8.83 14.96
CA GLY A 95 7.43 -10.18 14.85
C GLY A 95 8.10 -10.63 16.14
N GLY A 96 8.45 -11.91 16.17
CA GLY A 96 9.13 -12.59 17.28
C GLY A 96 9.84 -13.84 16.76
N MET A 97 10.54 -14.56 17.63
CA MET A 97 11.30 -15.75 17.22
C MET A 97 10.40 -16.76 16.49
N ALA A 98 10.77 -17.13 15.26
CA ALA A 98 10.02 -18.03 14.38
C ALA A 98 8.58 -17.59 14.02
N THR A 99 8.26 -16.30 14.15
CA THR A 99 6.94 -15.76 13.76
C THR A 99 7.09 -14.73 12.63
N LYS A 100 6.07 -14.65 11.77
CA LYS A 100 5.98 -13.65 10.70
C LYS A 100 4.97 -12.58 11.10
N ALA A 101 5.25 -11.34 10.71
CA ALA A 101 4.29 -10.25 10.79
C ALA A 101 3.04 -10.55 9.95
N HIS A 102 1.98 -9.77 10.17
CA HIS A 102 0.81 -9.80 9.30
C HIS A 102 1.20 -9.48 7.86
N ASP A 103 0.51 -10.09 6.89
CA ASP A 103 0.83 -9.86 5.48
C ASP A 103 0.54 -8.43 5.04
N ILE A 104 -0.36 -7.70 5.73
CA ILE A 104 -0.57 -6.25 5.53
C ILE A 104 0.68 -5.40 5.82
N PHE A 105 1.66 -5.92 6.57
CA PHE A 105 2.92 -5.24 6.88
C PHE A 105 4.07 -5.65 5.95
N ALA A 106 3.74 -6.21 4.79
CA ALA A 106 4.71 -6.50 3.74
C ALA A 106 5.02 -5.25 2.91
N ILE A 107 6.29 -5.09 2.56
CA ILE A 107 6.86 -3.96 1.86
C ILE A 107 7.37 -4.46 0.50
N PRO A 108 7.02 -3.82 -0.62
CA PRO A 108 7.61 -4.14 -1.90
C PRO A 108 9.02 -3.57 -1.98
N LEU A 109 10.02 -4.45 -2.02
CA LEU A 109 11.43 -4.11 -2.21
C LEU A 109 12.00 -4.90 -3.38
N CYS A 110 12.95 -4.31 -4.10
CA CYS A 110 13.82 -5.07 -4.99
C CYS A 110 14.85 -5.84 -4.16
N ARG A 111 15.44 -6.90 -4.72
CA ARG A 111 16.43 -7.76 -4.04
C ARG A 111 17.53 -6.96 -3.32
N GLN A 112 18.07 -5.92 -3.98
CA GLN A 112 19.15 -5.09 -3.43
C GLN A 112 18.71 -4.34 -2.17
N CYS A 113 17.58 -3.60 -2.24
CA CYS A 113 17.06 -2.87 -1.08
C CYS A 113 16.59 -3.82 0.03
N HIS A 114 16.07 -5.00 -0.34
CA HIS A 114 15.68 -6.03 0.61
C HIS A 114 16.89 -6.55 1.40
N THR A 115 17.99 -6.87 0.73
CA THR A 115 19.24 -7.26 1.39
C THR A 115 19.83 -6.12 2.23
N GLU A 116 19.80 -4.88 1.74
CA GLU A 116 20.27 -3.71 2.49
C GLU A 116 19.51 -3.54 3.82
N LEU A 117 18.18 -3.71 3.79
CA LEU A 117 17.33 -3.65 4.98
C LEU A 117 17.63 -4.79 5.97
N HIS A 118 17.87 -6.01 5.48
CA HIS A 118 18.24 -7.13 6.36
C HIS A 118 19.64 -6.98 6.98
N ASN A 119 20.56 -6.32 6.30
CA ASN A 119 21.92 -6.12 6.79
C ASN A 119 21.98 -5.08 7.91
N ASP A 120 21.30 -3.95 7.75
CA ASP A 120 21.28 -2.88 8.75
C ASP A 120 19.97 -2.08 8.66
N PRO A 121 18.94 -2.47 9.45
CA PRO A 121 17.65 -1.81 9.41
C PRO A 121 17.73 -0.33 9.82
N VAL A 122 18.59 0.01 10.78
CA VAL A 122 18.71 1.38 11.29
C VAL A 122 19.29 2.29 10.20
N LYS A 123 20.39 1.87 9.57
CA LYS A 123 21.01 2.62 8.48
C LYS A 123 20.10 2.71 7.25
N PHE A 124 19.39 1.62 6.93
CA PHE A 124 18.43 1.62 5.84
C PHE A 124 17.32 2.66 6.05
N GLU A 125 16.71 2.68 7.23
CA GLU A 125 15.62 3.61 7.55
C GLU A 125 16.09 5.08 7.59
N GLN A 126 17.34 5.33 8.01
CA GLN A 126 17.97 6.65 7.94
C GLN A 126 18.24 7.12 6.50
N LYS A 127 18.62 6.19 5.62
CA LYS A 127 18.92 6.49 4.20
C LYS A 127 17.65 6.74 3.38
N PHE A 128 16.60 5.98 3.64
CA PHE A 128 15.32 6.08 2.95
C PHE A 128 14.28 6.71 3.88
N VAL A 129 13.31 5.92 4.33
CA VAL A 129 12.33 6.31 5.33
C VAL A 129 12.07 5.10 6.25
N PRO A 130 11.57 5.32 7.47
CA PRO A 130 11.23 4.22 8.37
C PRO A 130 10.25 3.22 7.74
N GLN A 131 10.42 1.91 8.01
CA GLN A 131 9.56 0.88 7.45
C GLN A 131 8.04 1.13 7.68
N PRO A 132 7.58 1.61 8.86
CA PRO A 132 6.16 1.92 9.06
C PRO A 132 5.62 3.01 8.13
N VAL A 133 6.45 3.99 7.76
CA VAL A 133 6.07 5.05 6.81
C VAL A 133 5.84 4.45 5.42
N ILE A 134 6.70 3.51 5.02
CA ILE A 134 6.52 2.78 3.75
C ILE A 134 5.21 1.98 3.78
N ILE A 135 4.94 1.27 4.87
CA ILE A 135 3.73 0.48 5.04
C ILE A 135 2.47 1.34 4.94
N ILE A 136 2.46 2.53 5.57
CA ILE A 136 1.33 3.45 5.46
C ILE A 136 1.05 3.82 4.00
N ARG A 137 2.09 4.12 3.21
CA ARG A 137 1.95 4.45 1.77
C ARG A 137 1.41 3.27 0.97
N VAL A 138 1.91 2.06 1.24
CA VAL A 138 1.46 0.84 0.56
C VAL A 138 0.01 0.51 0.90
N LEU A 139 -0.38 0.67 2.16
CA LEU A 139 -1.76 0.46 2.60
C LEU A 139 -2.71 1.49 2.00
N ASP A 140 -2.34 2.77 2.02
CA ASP A 140 -3.11 3.84 1.38
C ASP A 140 -3.35 3.53 -0.10
N ARG A 141 -2.29 3.13 -0.84
CA ARG A 141 -2.41 2.67 -2.22
C ARG A 141 -3.32 1.44 -2.36
N ALA A 142 -3.19 0.47 -1.47
CA ALA A 142 -4.00 -0.76 -1.53
C ALA A 142 -5.49 -0.47 -1.35
N TYR A 143 -5.86 0.41 -0.41
CA TYR A 143 -7.25 0.83 -0.21
C TYR A 143 -7.73 1.75 -1.34
N GLY A 144 -6.93 2.75 -1.71
CA GLY A 144 -7.27 3.71 -2.77
C GLY A 144 -7.47 3.08 -4.15
N LEU A 145 -6.85 1.92 -4.40
CA LEU A 145 -7.02 1.14 -5.63
C LEU A 145 -8.01 -0.03 -5.49
N GLY A 146 -8.67 -0.19 -4.33
CA GLY A 146 -9.63 -1.27 -4.09
C GLY A 146 -9.02 -2.68 -4.03
N VAL A 147 -7.71 -2.79 -3.78
CA VAL A 147 -7.04 -4.08 -3.59
C VAL A 147 -7.46 -4.71 -2.27
N LEU A 148 -7.53 -3.87 -1.24
CA LEU A 148 -8.17 -4.13 0.05
C LEU A 148 -9.48 -3.33 0.07
N ALA A 149 -10.59 -4.00 0.36
CA ALA A 149 -11.90 -3.36 0.55
C ALA A 149 -12.77 -4.18 1.50
#